data_AF-A0A3D1UQ80-F1
#
_entry.id   AF-A0A3D1UQ80-F1
#
_cell.length_a   1.000
_cell.length_b   1.000
_cell.length_c   1.000
_cell.angle_alpha   90.00
_cell.angle_beta   90.00
_cell.angle_gamma   90.00
#
_symmetry.space_group_name_H-M   'P 1'
#
loop_
_entity.id
_entity.type
_entity.pdbx_description
1 polymer ?
#
loop_
_entity_poly.entity_id
_entity_poly.type
_entity_poly.pdbx_seq_one_letter_code
_entity_poly.pdbx_strand_id
1 'polypeptide(L)'
;MPTFHNQFQPRTTRATVYQLRADVLCPDGMENSFSQIIGLILPFVAKSLYTKLPPEAAEHRNFEIQDENRQCECVAVPERMLWAIRFKFTSKDGTLWYYDVSLVREDDRLIFGMKIDTAFGADVKALQANLPLVESLLGCGLLAQGRPVTANLWLVNTPEDVQELVALLEAPYRSLPGIVISAVNRNAWRFTPTAPGYLVNAAYLADKVKGYAIVAQISFQAAFALTEAVGKSWSVYDGACRTYFPKIDFDNGSPAHHPCNLKDKIWFWNYEGLRGERGYTAFLIDTAHRAASTNRTDWSGLYFVPDARILAAELELAHAAHLANAPERELAMQNHIAALQRKLQTAEDENVDWLGELEKATEEAEYYKQENAALRVQLDALRAHLIRQNGESPDKEIPIPTNYKVMGEWVKEHLAGRLVLLPRAERAASKAEYAEVGMVYRALLILANEYRDSRMGTGTDKAFRDALAQFSMNFSGSIDKSRAGQEGEAYYVNYPIGTDQRAFLQFHVVRGNSREDRYCMRIYFFWDEDTNQVVVGWLPSHLSNRIS
;
A
#
# COMPACT_ATOMS: atom_id res chain seq x y z
N MET A 1 -28.66 -3.07 -35.45
CA MET A 1 -29.12 -3.73 -34.22
C MET A 1 -29.06 -2.72 -33.10
N PRO A 2 -30.12 -2.55 -32.30
CA PRO A 2 -30.15 -1.50 -31.29
C PRO A 2 -29.22 -1.88 -30.14
N THR A 3 -28.25 -1.02 -29.87
CA THR A 3 -27.34 -1.08 -28.74
C THR A 3 -28.14 -0.83 -27.46
N PHE A 4 -28.32 -1.88 -26.65
CA PHE A 4 -28.74 -1.73 -25.27
C PHE A 4 -27.61 -1.03 -24.50
N HIS A 5 -27.71 0.30 -24.37
CA HIS A 5 -27.03 1.03 -23.31
C HIS A 5 -27.76 0.70 -22.02
N ASN A 6 -27.37 -0.40 -21.38
CA ASN A 6 -27.70 -0.60 -19.98
C ASN A 6 -26.79 0.36 -19.19
N GLN A 7 -27.29 1.58 -18.94
CA GLN A 7 -26.67 2.49 -17.98
C GLN A 7 -26.86 1.88 -16.59
N PHE A 8 -25.95 0.98 -16.21
CA PHE A 8 -25.74 0.65 -14.81
C PHE A 8 -25.18 1.91 -14.14
N GLN A 9 -26.08 2.70 -13.53
CA GLN A 9 -25.68 3.70 -12.55
C GLN A 9 -25.23 2.95 -11.29
N PRO A 10 -23.98 3.13 -10.82
CA PRO A 10 -23.59 2.59 -9.53
C PRO A 10 -24.54 3.11 -8.46
N ARG A 11 -25.07 2.20 -7.63
CA ARG A 11 -25.99 2.50 -6.53
C ARG A 11 -25.28 2.94 -5.27
N THR A 12 -24.03 3.42 -5.36
CA THR A 12 -23.38 4.12 -4.27
C THR A 12 -24.25 5.29 -3.85
N THR A 13 -25.00 5.12 -2.76
CA THR A 13 -25.84 6.18 -2.17
C THR A 13 -24.98 7.16 -1.35
N ARG A 14 -23.73 6.78 -1.07
CA ARG A 14 -22.77 7.53 -0.26
C ARG A 14 -21.40 7.62 -0.91
N ALA A 15 -20.69 8.71 -0.62
CA ALA A 15 -19.30 8.91 -0.97
C ALA A 15 -18.47 9.11 0.31
N THR A 16 -17.36 8.39 0.47
CA THR A 16 -16.49 8.54 1.63
C THR A 16 -15.68 9.84 1.55
N VAL A 17 -15.80 10.65 2.59
CA VAL A 17 -15.10 11.93 2.73
C VAL A 17 -13.82 11.77 3.53
N TYR A 18 -13.84 10.93 4.58
CA TYR A 18 -12.67 10.75 5.43
C TYR A 18 -12.72 9.40 6.14
N GLN A 19 -11.56 8.82 6.35
CA GLN A 19 -11.40 7.65 7.19
C GLN A 19 -10.08 7.67 7.94
N LEU A 20 -10.10 7.19 9.17
CA LEU A 20 -8.91 7.04 10.00
C LEU A 20 -9.08 5.85 10.94
N ARG A 21 -8.09 4.97 10.93
CA ARG A 21 -7.77 4.09 12.06
C ARG A 21 -6.58 4.71 12.78
N ALA A 22 -6.51 4.64 14.09
CA ALA A 22 -5.35 5.10 14.85
C ALA A 22 -5.25 4.35 16.18
N ASP A 23 -4.02 4.18 16.66
CA ASP A 23 -3.78 3.88 18.07
C ASP A 23 -4.04 5.15 18.90
N VAL A 24 -4.47 4.97 20.14
CA VAL A 24 -4.65 6.05 21.10
C VAL A 24 -3.53 6.01 22.14
N LEU A 25 -2.75 7.07 22.18
CA LEU A 25 -1.75 7.32 23.21
C LEU A 25 -2.46 7.53 24.55
N CYS A 26 -1.99 6.83 25.58
CA CYS A 26 -2.58 6.83 26.91
C CYS A 26 -1.60 7.37 27.97
N PRO A 27 -1.10 8.63 27.85
CA PRO A 27 -0.09 9.16 28.76
C PRO A 27 -0.56 9.21 30.21
N ASP A 28 -1.86 9.47 30.42
CA ASP A 28 -2.51 9.58 31.72
C ASP A 28 -3.39 8.35 32.05
N GLY A 29 -3.19 7.23 31.34
CA GLY A 29 -3.98 6.00 31.49
C GLY A 29 -5.14 5.88 30.50
N MET A 30 -5.54 4.63 30.23
CA MET A 30 -6.48 4.29 29.16
C MET A 30 -7.88 4.88 29.36
N GLU A 31 -8.41 4.87 30.59
CA GLU A 31 -9.74 5.41 30.92
C GLU A 31 -9.84 6.92 30.70
N ASN A 32 -8.75 7.65 31.00
CA ASN A 32 -8.68 9.10 30.81
C ASN A 32 -8.67 9.46 29.32
N SER A 33 -7.81 8.82 28.54
CA SER A 33 -7.75 9.00 27.08
C SER A 33 -9.08 8.60 26.41
N PHE A 34 -9.70 7.52 26.89
CA PHE A 34 -11.01 7.07 26.43
C PHE A 34 -12.08 8.14 26.64
N SER A 35 -12.19 8.63 27.88
CA SER A 35 -13.16 9.67 28.27
C SER A 35 -12.90 11.00 27.56
N GLN A 36 -11.63 11.37 27.37
CA GLN A 36 -11.25 12.61 26.68
C GLN A 36 -11.69 12.60 25.20
N ILE A 37 -11.49 11.48 24.49
CA ILE A 37 -11.92 11.36 23.09
C ILE A 37 -13.45 11.44 22.98
N ILE A 38 -14.18 10.71 23.82
CA ILE A 38 -15.66 10.76 23.86
C ILE A 38 -16.14 12.18 24.19
N GLY A 39 -15.46 12.87 25.10
CA GLY A 39 -15.73 14.26 25.47
C GLY A 39 -15.54 15.27 24.34
N LEU A 40 -14.82 14.94 23.27
CA LEU A 40 -14.73 15.75 22.05
C LEU A 40 -15.85 15.42 21.05
N ILE A 41 -16.26 14.15 20.99
CA ILE A 41 -17.25 13.65 20.04
C ILE A 41 -18.67 14.07 20.45
N LEU A 42 -19.06 13.84 21.70
CA LEU A 42 -20.43 14.09 22.15
C LEU A 42 -20.88 15.56 21.98
N PRO A 43 -20.08 16.59 22.30
CA PRO A 43 -20.46 17.98 22.03
C PRO A 43 -20.65 18.27 20.55
N PHE A 44 -19.83 17.66 19.68
CA PHE A 44 -20.00 17.77 18.23
C PHE A 44 -21.31 17.13 17.77
N VAL A 45 -21.65 15.94 18.27
CA VAL A 45 -22.92 15.26 17.98
C VAL A 45 -24.12 16.11 18.41
N ALA A 46 -24.11 16.62 19.65
CA ALA A 46 -25.17 17.47 20.19
C ALA A 46 -25.39 18.73 19.32
N LYS A 47 -24.29 19.38 18.93
CA LYS A 47 -24.30 20.57 18.06
C LYS A 47 -24.82 20.26 16.66
N SER A 48 -24.35 19.17 16.05
CA SER A 48 -24.72 18.78 14.68
C SER A 48 -26.18 18.35 14.56
N LEU A 49 -26.71 17.68 15.59
CA LEU A 49 -28.10 17.26 15.65
C LEU A 49 -29.06 18.34 16.16
N TYR A 50 -28.54 19.49 16.64
CA TYR A 50 -29.32 20.54 17.32
C TYR A 50 -30.24 19.96 18.40
N THR A 51 -29.69 19.07 19.24
CA THR A 51 -30.44 18.41 20.30
C THR A 51 -29.63 18.28 21.58
N LYS A 52 -30.33 18.26 22.72
CA LYS A 52 -29.71 17.88 23.99
C LYS A 52 -29.63 16.36 24.04
N LEU A 53 -28.42 15.83 24.25
CA LEU A 53 -28.24 14.39 24.37
C LEU A 53 -28.87 13.86 25.69
N PRO A 54 -29.35 12.60 25.69
CA PRO A 54 -29.85 11.96 26.91
C PRO A 54 -28.79 11.91 28.02
N PRO A 55 -29.18 11.86 29.30
CA PRO A 55 -28.25 11.74 30.44
C PRO A 55 -27.27 10.57 30.29
N GLU A 56 -27.72 9.46 29.70
CA GLU A 56 -26.94 8.26 29.42
C GLU A 56 -25.68 8.56 28.59
N ALA A 57 -25.73 9.55 27.70
CA ALA A 57 -24.58 9.96 26.90
C ALA A 57 -23.45 10.53 27.77
N ALA A 58 -23.79 11.30 28.81
CA ALA A 58 -22.79 11.86 29.74
C ALA A 58 -22.12 10.79 30.61
N GLU A 59 -22.76 9.64 30.75
CA GLU A 59 -22.23 8.47 31.46
C GLU A 59 -21.58 7.44 30.52
N HIS A 60 -21.41 7.80 29.24
CA HIS A 60 -20.84 6.95 28.18
C HIS A 60 -21.62 5.63 27.96
N ARG A 61 -22.93 5.62 28.23
CA ARG A 61 -23.82 4.45 28.08
C ARG A 61 -24.55 4.43 26.73
N ASN A 62 -25.24 3.33 26.45
CA ASN A 62 -26.11 3.15 25.28
C ASN A 62 -27.18 4.24 25.21
N PHE A 63 -27.41 4.81 24.03
CA PHE A 63 -28.55 5.67 23.77
C PHE A 63 -28.90 5.68 22.28
N GLU A 64 -30.15 6.02 21.97
CA GLU A 64 -30.65 6.15 20.60
C GLU A 64 -31.54 7.39 20.48
N ILE A 65 -31.39 8.10 19.38
CA ILE A 65 -32.20 9.26 19.01
C ILE A 65 -32.65 9.01 17.58
N GLN A 66 -33.97 8.86 17.38
CA GLN A 66 -34.57 8.69 16.08
C GLN A 66 -35.70 9.70 15.91
N ASP A 67 -35.58 10.54 14.89
CA ASP A 67 -36.54 11.58 14.48
C ASP A 67 -36.59 11.60 12.94
N GLU A 68 -37.61 12.22 12.33
CA GLU A 68 -37.89 12.17 10.89
C GLU A 68 -36.66 12.53 10.02
N ASN A 69 -35.80 13.43 10.50
CA ASN A 69 -34.61 13.93 9.78
C ASN A 69 -33.27 13.63 10.45
N ARG A 70 -33.25 12.98 11.62
CA ARG A 70 -32.05 12.83 12.46
C ARG A 70 -31.99 11.43 13.05
N GLN A 71 -30.82 10.81 12.98
CA GLN A 71 -30.60 9.48 13.55
C GLN A 71 -29.25 9.48 14.24
N CYS A 72 -29.22 9.02 15.48
CA CYS A 72 -28.02 8.82 16.28
C CYS A 72 -28.19 7.54 17.10
N GLU A 73 -27.25 6.63 16.96
CA GLU A 73 -27.21 5.36 17.68
C GLU A 73 -25.85 5.25 18.36
N CYS A 74 -25.84 5.00 19.67
CA CYS A 74 -24.64 4.80 20.45
C CYS A 74 -24.71 3.46 21.18
N VAL A 75 -23.67 2.65 21.03
CA VAL A 75 -23.50 1.36 21.69
C VAL A 75 -22.20 1.39 22.50
N ALA A 76 -22.30 1.04 23.76
CA ALA A 76 -21.24 0.95 24.74
C ALA A 76 -21.27 -0.43 25.38
N VAL A 77 -20.10 -1.06 25.48
CA VAL A 77 -19.88 -2.33 26.17
C VAL A 77 -18.75 -2.09 27.18
N PRO A 78 -19.06 -1.65 28.41
CA PRO A 78 -18.07 -1.27 29.41
C PRO A 78 -17.07 -2.38 29.74
N GLU A 79 -17.50 -3.65 29.72
CA GLU A 79 -16.66 -4.84 29.98
C GLU A 79 -15.51 -4.97 28.98
N ARG A 80 -15.63 -4.36 27.81
CA ARG A 80 -14.63 -4.34 26.74
C ARG A 80 -14.02 -2.96 26.50
N MET A 81 -14.37 -1.96 27.31
CA MET A 81 -14.11 -0.53 27.02
C MET A 81 -14.40 -0.21 25.54
N LEU A 82 -15.53 -0.69 25.05
CA LEU A 82 -15.99 -0.44 23.68
C LEU A 82 -17.04 0.66 23.72
N TRP A 83 -16.88 1.66 22.85
CA TRP A 83 -17.84 2.71 22.61
C TRP A 83 -17.89 3.02 21.11
N ALA A 84 -19.08 2.91 20.53
CA ALA A 84 -19.32 3.13 19.11
C ALA A 84 -20.53 4.02 18.93
N ILE A 85 -20.43 5.00 18.03
CA ILE A 85 -21.51 5.91 17.72
C ILE A 85 -21.66 6.06 16.20
N ARG A 86 -22.90 6.08 15.74
CA ARG A 86 -23.29 6.32 14.36
C ARG A 86 -24.31 7.43 14.36
N PHE A 87 -24.10 8.48 13.58
CA PHE A 87 -25.09 9.55 13.47
C PHE A 87 -25.12 10.18 12.09
N LYS A 88 -26.29 10.69 11.71
CA LYS A 88 -26.49 11.40 10.44
C LYS A 88 -27.23 12.72 10.67
N PHE A 89 -26.84 13.73 9.91
CA PHE A 89 -27.46 15.05 9.96
C PHE A 89 -27.28 15.79 8.63
N THR A 90 -28.15 16.75 8.38
CA THR A 90 -28.03 17.65 7.22
C THR A 90 -27.47 18.98 7.69
N SER A 91 -26.37 19.44 7.10
CA SER A 91 -25.80 20.76 7.39
C SER A 91 -26.60 21.89 6.72
N LYS A 92 -26.30 23.14 7.08
CA LYS A 92 -27.06 24.32 6.62
C LYS A 92 -27.02 24.54 5.11
N ASP A 93 -25.97 24.05 4.46
CA ASP A 93 -25.77 24.04 3.00
C ASP A 93 -26.51 22.90 2.29
N GLY A 94 -27.23 22.04 3.04
CA GLY A 94 -27.98 20.91 2.50
C GLY A 94 -27.16 19.64 2.35
N THR A 95 -25.87 19.64 2.71
CA THR A 95 -25.05 18.43 2.65
C THR A 95 -25.48 17.44 3.72
N LEU A 96 -25.76 16.21 3.30
CA LEU A 96 -26.08 15.11 4.19
C LEU A 96 -24.81 14.41 4.64
N TRP A 97 -24.63 14.26 5.94
CA TRP A 97 -23.46 13.68 6.56
C TRP A 97 -23.79 12.40 7.30
N TYR A 98 -22.88 11.44 7.25
CA TYR A 98 -22.92 10.20 8.00
C TYR A 98 -21.57 10.04 8.72
N TYR A 99 -21.62 9.87 10.03
CA TYR A 99 -20.44 9.65 10.86
C TYR A 99 -20.58 8.29 11.52
N ASP A 100 -19.51 7.51 11.44
CA ASP A 100 -19.32 6.25 12.14
C ASP A 100 -18.02 6.34 12.93
N VAL A 101 -18.09 6.21 14.25
CA VAL A 101 -16.92 6.31 15.14
C VAL A 101 -16.91 5.12 16.10
N SER A 102 -15.73 4.56 16.36
CA SER A 102 -15.52 3.44 17.26
C SER A 102 -14.25 3.67 18.08
N LEU A 103 -14.31 3.32 19.35
CA LEU A 103 -13.22 3.36 20.29
C LEU A 103 -13.27 2.09 21.13
N VAL A 104 -12.20 1.29 21.11
CA VAL A 104 -12.21 -0.03 21.73
C VAL A 104 -10.87 -0.36 22.34
N ARG A 105 -10.89 -1.06 23.47
CA ARG A 105 -9.69 -1.69 24.03
C ARG A 105 -9.46 -3.05 23.35
N GLU A 106 -8.29 -3.20 22.74
CA GLU A 106 -7.77 -4.45 22.21
C GLU A 106 -6.48 -4.80 22.97
N ASP A 107 -6.50 -5.89 23.73
CA ASP A 107 -5.46 -6.27 24.67
C ASP A 107 -5.07 -5.12 25.63
N ASP A 108 -3.85 -4.59 25.48
CA ASP A 108 -3.29 -3.48 26.27
C ASP A 108 -3.23 -2.16 25.47
N ARG A 109 -4.00 -2.06 24.38
CA ARG A 109 -4.04 -0.87 23.52
C ARG A 109 -5.46 -0.35 23.39
N LEU A 110 -5.55 0.95 23.17
CA LEU A 110 -6.82 1.60 22.84
C LEU A 110 -6.77 2.01 21.37
N ILE A 111 -7.79 1.62 20.61
CA ILE A 111 -7.83 1.78 19.16
C ILE A 111 -9.03 2.65 18.80
N PHE A 112 -8.80 3.62 17.93
CA PHE A 112 -9.79 4.55 17.42
C PHE A 112 -10.05 4.30 15.93
N GLY A 113 -11.32 4.37 15.54
CA GLY A 113 -11.77 4.30 14.16
C GLY A 113 -12.81 5.36 13.87
N MET A 114 -12.70 6.00 12.71
CA MET A 114 -13.67 6.97 12.22
C MET A 114 -13.84 6.86 10.71
N LYS A 115 -15.09 6.87 10.26
CA LYS A 115 -15.50 6.97 8.86
C LYS A 115 -16.53 8.07 8.73
N ILE A 116 -16.33 8.96 7.75
CA ILE A 116 -17.22 10.06 7.42
C ILE A 116 -17.64 9.91 5.97
N ASP A 117 -18.93 9.78 5.73
CA ASP A 117 -19.51 9.71 4.40
C ASP A 117 -20.47 10.89 4.16
N THR A 118 -20.72 11.18 2.90
CA THR A 118 -21.74 12.12 2.45
C THR A 118 -22.62 11.49 1.36
N ALA A 119 -23.68 12.18 0.93
CA ALA A 119 -24.48 11.73 -0.21
C ALA A 119 -23.65 11.69 -1.50
N PHE A 120 -23.94 10.72 -2.37
CA PHE A 120 -23.25 10.60 -3.66
C PHE A 120 -23.40 11.85 -4.54
N GLY A 121 -22.36 12.19 -5.30
CA GLY A 121 -22.32 13.36 -6.17
C GLY A 121 -21.89 14.67 -5.50
N ALA A 122 -21.59 14.66 -4.20
CA ALA A 122 -21.02 15.82 -3.51
C ALA A 122 -19.56 16.08 -3.93
N ASP A 123 -19.14 17.34 -3.89
CA ASP A 123 -17.74 17.72 -4.08
C ASP A 123 -16.90 17.37 -2.84
N VAL A 124 -16.44 16.13 -2.79
CA VAL A 124 -15.64 15.60 -1.67
C VAL A 124 -14.39 16.44 -1.39
N LYS A 125 -13.74 16.97 -2.43
CA LYS A 125 -12.53 17.80 -2.29
C LYS A 125 -12.83 19.09 -1.53
N ALA A 126 -13.95 19.74 -1.85
CA ALA A 126 -14.38 20.93 -1.11
C ALA A 126 -14.78 20.61 0.34
N LEU A 127 -15.43 19.47 0.57
CA LEU A 127 -15.89 19.05 1.90
C LEU A 127 -14.73 18.69 2.85
N GLN A 128 -13.67 18.06 2.33
CA GLN A 128 -12.49 17.70 3.12
C GLN A 128 -11.70 18.90 3.66
N ALA A 129 -11.91 20.09 3.07
CA ALA A 129 -11.21 21.31 3.49
C ALA A 129 -11.59 21.76 4.91
N ASN A 130 -12.73 21.30 5.44
CA ASN A 130 -13.18 21.67 6.77
C ASN A 130 -13.96 20.52 7.42
N LEU A 131 -13.28 19.75 8.28
CA LEU A 131 -13.86 18.68 9.08
C LEU A 131 -13.64 18.98 10.57
N PRO A 132 -14.52 19.75 11.25
CA PRO A 132 -14.26 20.27 12.58
C PRO A 132 -14.02 19.20 13.66
N LEU A 133 -14.68 18.05 13.54
CA LEU A 133 -14.46 16.93 14.46
C LEU A 133 -13.07 16.33 14.26
N VAL A 134 -12.63 16.16 13.01
CA VAL A 134 -11.28 15.68 12.68
C VAL A 134 -10.24 16.65 13.24
N GLU A 135 -10.41 17.96 13.04
CA GLU A 135 -9.51 18.97 13.60
C GLU A 135 -9.43 18.91 15.13
N SER A 136 -10.57 18.73 15.81
CA SER A 136 -10.63 18.64 17.28
C SER A 136 -9.95 17.38 17.81
N LEU A 137 -10.17 16.24 17.15
CA LEU A 137 -9.57 14.95 17.50
C LEU A 137 -8.06 14.94 17.24
N LEU A 138 -7.62 15.56 16.15
CA LEU A 138 -6.18 15.75 15.93
C LEU A 138 -5.60 16.68 17.00
N GLY A 139 -6.27 17.80 17.29
CA GLY A 139 -5.82 18.79 18.26
C GLY A 139 -5.60 18.26 19.69
N CYS A 140 -6.22 17.14 20.08
CA CYS A 140 -5.99 16.54 21.40
C CYS A 140 -4.64 15.83 21.54
N GLY A 141 -3.98 15.50 20.42
CA GLY A 141 -2.64 14.89 20.41
C GLY A 141 -2.59 13.43 20.85
N LEU A 142 -3.74 12.77 21.06
CA LEU A 142 -3.80 11.38 21.50
C LEU A 142 -3.76 10.37 20.36
N LEU A 143 -4.12 10.75 19.13
CA LEU A 143 -4.15 9.82 18.01
C LEU A 143 -2.75 9.60 17.42
N ALA A 144 -2.38 8.34 17.21
CA ALA A 144 -1.09 7.93 16.68
C ALA A 144 -1.21 6.84 15.61
N GLN A 145 -0.24 6.86 14.69
CA GLN A 145 -0.01 5.85 13.66
C GLN A 145 1.48 5.52 13.70
N GLY A 146 1.91 4.75 14.70
CA GLY A 146 3.33 4.58 15.09
C GLY A 146 3.98 5.84 15.70
N ARG A 147 3.49 7.03 15.32
CA ARG A 147 3.86 8.35 15.83
C ARG A 147 2.59 9.21 15.98
N PRO A 148 2.58 10.25 16.83
CA PRO A 148 1.44 11.17 16.93
C PRO A 148 1.06 11.73 15.55
N VAL A 149 -0.22 11.67 15.18
CA VAL A 149 -0.72 12.13 13.87
C VAL A 149 -0.55 13.64 13.72
N THR A 150 -0.46 14.38 14.83
CA THR A 150 -0.20 15.83 14.87
C THR A 150 1.25 16.22 14.62
N ALA A 151 2.21 15.34 14.90
CA ALA A 151 3.63 15.55 14.66
C ALA A 151 3.99 15.13 13.23
N ASN A 152 3.28 15.70 12.26
CA ASN A 152 3.24 15.21 10.89
C ASN A 152 4.43 15.63 10.01
N LEU A 153 5.30 16.53 10.46
CA LEU A 153 6.62 16.73 9.86
C LEU A 153 7.68 15.94 10.65
N TRP A 154 8.23 14.93 10.02
CA TRP A 154 9.32 14.14 10.56
C TRP A 154 10.63 14.46 9.85
N LEU A 155 11.62 14.92 10.58
CA LEU A 155 12.99 15.07 10.07
C LEU A 155 13.73 13.74 10.20
N VAL A 156 14.19 13.19 9.07
CA VAL A 156 14.90 11.90 8.99
C VAL A 156 16.33 12.20 8.55
N ASN A 157 17.26 12.19 9.50
CA ASN A 157 18.63 12.64 9.28
C ASN A 157 19.68 11.55 9.51
N THR A 158 19.43 10.60 10.42
CA THR A 158 20.36 9.54 10.79
C THR A 158 19.93 8.17 10.26
N PRO A 159 20.84 7.17 10.23
CA PRO A 159 20.48 5.79 9.93
C PRO A 159 19.41 5.20 10.88
N GLU A 160 19.41 5.61 12.16
CA GLU A 160 18.41 5.19 13.15
C GLU A 160 17.03 5.76 12.79
N ASP A 161 16.94 7.05 12.40
CA ASP A 161 15.69 7.65 11.92
C ASP A 161 15.14 6.89 10.69
N VAL A 162 16.04 6.38 9.83
CA VAL A 162 15.65 5.60 8.66
C VAL A 162 15.08 4.25 9.05
N GLN A 163 15.64 3.58 10.07
CA GLN A 163 15.09 2.31 10.57
C GLN A 163 13.68 2.51 11.13
N GLU A 164 13.47 3.57 11.91
CA GLU A 164 12.14 3.95 12.39
C GLU A 164 11.18 4.26 11.23
N LEU A 165 11.65 4.97 10.19
CA LEU A 165 10.84 5.28 9.01
C LEU A 165 10.41 4.00 8.29
N VAL A 166 11.33 3.06 8.07
CA VAL A 166 11.02 1.77 7.44
C VAL A 166 9.99 1.00 8.26
N ALA A 167 10.17 0.92 9.58
CA ALA A 167 9.23 0.26 10.48
C ALA A 167 7.83 0.92 10.45
N LEU A 168 7.76 2.24 10.38
CA LEU A 168 6.49 2.96 10.20
C LEU A 168 5.84 2.61 8.85
N LEU A 169 6.62 2.59 7.77
CA LEU A 169 6.10 2.33 6.43
C LEU A 169 5.49 0.92 6.34
N GLU A 170 6.17 -0.09 6.91
CA GLU A 170 5.76 -1.50 6.97
C GLU A 170 4.69 -1.81 8.03
N ALA A 171 4.30 -0.83 8.87
CA ALA A 171 3.32 -1.07 9.91
C ALA A 171 1.99 -1.59 9.32
N PRO A 172 1.50 -2.78 9.74
CA PRO A 172 0.40 -3.47 9.06
C PRO A 172 -0.92 -2.72 9.14
N TYR A 173 -1.14 -1.99 10.23
CA TYR A 173 -2.37 -1.22 10.48
C TYR A 173 -2.24 0.27 10.15
N ARG A 174 -1.17 0.68 9.45
CA ARG A 174 -1.02 2.06 8.99
C ARG A 174 -2.11 2.40 7.99
N SER A 175 -3.00 3.34 8.33
CA SER A 175 -4.05 3.81 7.42
C SER A 175 -3.62 5.04 6.60
N LEU A 176 -2.64 5.81 7.09
CA LEU A 176 -2.21 7.06 6.46
C LEU A 176 -1.04 6.84 5.49
N PRO A 177 -1.05 7.46 4.29
CA PRO A 177 0.12 7.49 3.41
C PRO A 177 1.31 8.20 4.07
N GLY A 178 2.52 7.71 3.79
CA GLY A 178 3.78 8.39 4.14
C GLY A 178 4.33 9.12 2.93
N ILE A 179 4.48 10.44 2.98
CA ILE A 179 5.07 11.24 1.91
C ILE A 179 6.50 11.58 2.30
N VAL A 180 7.48 11.07 1.57
CA VAL A 180 8.90 11.30 1.86
C VAL A 180 9.50 12.23 0.82
N ILE A 181 10.10 13.33 1.28
CA ILE A 181 10.69 14.41 0.48
C ILE A 181 12.20 14.39 0.69
N SER A 182 12.96 14.15 -0.36
CA SER A 182 14.43 14.04 -0.28
C SER A 182 15.15 15.35 -0.58
N ALA A 183 16.31 15.52 0.05
CA ALA A 183 17.20 16.65 -0.24
C ALA A 183 17.71 16.62 -1.68
N VAL A 184 17.89 17.80 -2.28
CA VAL A 184 18.43 17.96 -3.64
C VAL A 184 19.94 17.71 -3.63
N ASN A 185 20.44 16.94 -4.60
CA ASN A 185 21.87 16.85 -4.85
C ASN A 185 22.35 18.13 -5.54
N ARG A 186 22.99 19.01 -4.76
CA ARG A 186 23.49 20.31 -5.24
C ARG A 186 24.48 20.19 -6.39
N ASN A 187 25.27 19.12 -6.44
CA ASN A 187 26.28 18.91 -7.49
C ASN A 187 25.65 18.50 -8.83
N ALA A 188 24.45 17.91 -8.78
CA ALA A 188 23.70 17.48 -9.96
C ALA A 188 22.55 18.44 -10.30
N TRP A 189 22.54 19.64 -9.70
CA TRP A 189 21.51 20.66 -9.93
C TRP A 189 21.79 21.46 -11.20
N ARG A 190 20.79 21.63 -12.07
CA ARG A 190 20.96 22.27 -13.39
C ARG A 190 19.89 23.30 -13.76
N PHE A 191 18.89 23.53 -12.91
CA PHE A 191 17.73 24.36 -13.27
C PHE A 191 17.91 25.84 -12.94
N THR A 192 18.60 26.14 -11.85
CA THR A 192 18.86 27.52 -11.39
C THR A 192 20.30 27.66 -10.91
N PRO A 193 20.85 28.90 -10.84
CA PRO A 193 22.21 29.13 -10.33
C PRO A 193 22.42 28.65 -8.90
N THR A 194 21.37 28.67 -8.07
CA THR A 194 21.40 28.22 -6.68
C THR A 194 20.43 27.06 -6.48
N ALA A 195 20.97 25.91 -6.06
CA ALA A 195 20.18 24.73 -5.74
C ALA A 195 19.39 24.95 -4.43
N PRO A 196 18.06 24.72 -4.41
CA PRO A 196 17.32 24.70 -3.16
C PRO A 196 17.75 23.48 -2.31
N GLY A 197 17.52 23.53 -0.99
CA GLY A 197 17.77 22.36 -0.13
C GLY A 197 16.81 21.20 -0.44
N TYR A 198 15.54 21.54 -0.66
CA TYR A 198 14.45 20.64 -1.00
C TYR A 198 13.57 21.31 -2.07
N LEU A 199 12.96 20.53 -2.96
CA LEU A 199 12.03 21.07 -3.95
C LEU A 199 10.68 21.44 -3.34
N VAL A 200 10.16 20.58 -2.46
CA VAL A 200 8.86 20.76 -1.82
C VAL A 200 9.06 21.33 -0.42
N ASN A 201 8.26 22.33 -0.04
CA ASN A 201 8.24 22.82 1.33
C ASN A 201 7.51 21.81 2.23
N ALA A 202 8.30 20.96 2.89
CA ALA A 202 7.77 19.88 3.73
C ALA A 202 6.92 20.39 4.90
N ALA A 203 7.30 21.51 5.52
CA ALA A 203 6.55 22.08 6.64
C ALA A 203 5.17 22.59 6.22
N TYR A 204 5.09 23.28 5.07
CA TYR A 204 3.81 23.71 4.51
C TYR A 204 2.95 22.52 4.10
N LEU A 205 3.54 21.52 3.43
CA LEU A 205 2.82 20.32 3.03
C LEU A 205 2.26 19.59 4.26
N ALA A 206 3.11 19.37 5.27
CA ALA A 206 2.71 18.72 6.53
C ALA A 206 1.50 19.42 7.12
N ASP A 207 1.54 20.74 7.33
CA ASP A 207 0.39 21.47 7.87
C ASP A 207 -0.91 21.24 7.08
N LYS A 208 -0.83 21.22 5.74
CA LYS A 208 -1.99 21.02 4.86
C LYS A 208 -2.55 19.60 4.83
N VAL A 209 -1.74 18.58 5.13
CA VAL A 209 -2.16 17.17 5.11
C VAL A 209 -2.28 16.57 6.51
N LYS A 210 -2.42 17.41 7.54
CA LYS A 210 -2.58 16.96 8.93
C LYS A 210 -3.79 16.03 9.08
N GLY A 211 -3.55 14.81 9.56
CA GLY A 211 -4.58 13.76 9.62
C GLY A 211 -4.85 13.03 8.31
N TYR A 212 -4.18 13.39 7.22
CA TYR A 212 -4.32 12.76 5.89
C TYR A 212 -3.04 12.07 5.43
N ALA A 213 -1.88 12.51 5.89
CA ALA A 213 -0.60 11.87 5.60
C ALA A 213 0.46 12.17 6.68
N ILE A 214 1.48 11.32 6.74
CA ILE A 214 2.71 11.56 7.51
C ILE A 214 3.77 12.08 6.54
N VAL A 215 4.35 13.25 6.78
CA VAL A 215 5.35 13.86 5.90
C VAL A 215 6.74 13.69 6.52
N ALA A 216 7.64 13.01 5.82
CA ALA A 216 9.04 12.89 6.23
C ALA A 216 9.93 13.70 5.29
N GLN A 217 10.81 14.53 5.86
CA GLN A 217 11.86 15.22 5.14
C GLN A 217 13.18 14.50 5.41
N ILE A 218 13.76 13.89 4.37
CA ILE A 218 14.94 13.04 4.49
C ILE A 218 16.21 13.75 4.00
N SER A 219 17.25 13.71 4.82
CA SER A 219 18.57 14.27 4.51
C SER A 219 19.26 13.51 3.37
N PHE A 220 20.29 14.12 2.77
CA PHE A 220 21.08 13.46 1.72
C PHE A 220 21.73 12.17 2.21
N GLN A 221 22.28 12.16 3.43
CA GLN A 221 22.92 10.98 4.02
C GLN A 221 21.89 9.89 4.34
N ALA A 222 20.75 10.28 4.93
CA ALA A 222 19.67 9.35 5.26
C ALA A 222 19.04 8.72 4.00
N ALA A 223 18.96 9.44 2.88
CA ALA A 223 18.47 8.88 1.62
C ALA A 223 19.33 7.71 1.10
N PHE A 224 20.65 7.74 1.33
CA PHE A 224 21.51 6.58 1.04
C PHE A 224 21.21 5.41 1.98
N ALA A 225 21.09 5.67 3.28
CA ALA A 225 20.74 4.63 4.25
C ALA A 225 19.39 3.99 3.93
N LEU A 226 18.40 4.78 3.49
CA LEU A 226 17.11 4.27 3.03
C LEU A 226 17.28 3.38 1.78
N THR A 227 18.08 3.81 0.82
CA THR A 227 18.36 3.02 -0.40
C THR A 227 19.00 1.67 -0.07
N GLU A 228 19.94 1.63 0.87
CA GLU A 228 20.57 0.38 1.33
C GLU A 228 19.58 -0.52 2.11
N ALA A 229 18.61 0.08 2.80
CA ALA A 229 17.58 -0.64 3.54
C ALA A 229 16.51 -1.28 2.63
N VAL A 230 15.90 -0.49 1.73
CA VAL A 230 14.72 -0.91 0.96
C VAL A 230 14.97 -1.17 -0.53
N GLY A 231 16.19 -0.89 -1.01
CA GLY A 231 16.54 -1.02 -2.43
C GLY A 231 16.18 0.24 -3.25
N LYS A 232 16.85 0.38 -4.40
CA LYS A 232 16.77 1.61 -5.22
C LYS A 232 15.37 1.83 -5.80
N SER A 233 14.70 0.77 -6.25
CA SER A 233 13.33 0.84 -6.79
C SER A 233 12.29 1.33 -5.79
N TRP A 234 12.53 1.21 -4.49
CA TRP A 234 11.66 1.70 -3.43
C TRP A 234 12.10 3.03 -2.82
N SER A 235 13.34 3.44 -3.06
CA SER A 235 13.93 4.63 -2.43
C SER A 235 13.40 5.96 -3.00
N VAL A 236 13.85 7.05 -2.36
CA VAL A 236 13.62 8.45 -2.75
C VAL A 236 14.89 9.27 -2.46
N TYR A 237 15.40 9.96 -3.48
CA TYR A 237 16.67 10.67 -3.41
C TYR A 237 16.74 11.83 -4.42
N ASP A 238 17.74 12.71 -4.26
CA ASP A 238 18.05 13.80 -5.18
C ASP A 238 16.84 14.68 -5.54
N GLY A 239 16.19 15.25 -4.53
CA GLY A 239 15.04 16.14 -4.72
C GLY A 239 13.75 15.43 -5.14
N ALA A 240 13.76 14.10 -5.26
CA ALA A 240 12.57 13.32 -5.51
C ALA A 240 11.62 13.34 -4.30
N CYS A 241 10.36 13.05 -4.59
CA CYS A 241 9.31 12.84 -3.59
C CYS A 241 8.59 11.52 -3.88
N ARG A 242 8.39 10.69 -2.85
CA ARG A 242 7.68 9.42 -2.97
C ARG A 242 6.52 9.36 -1.98
N THR A 243 5.37 8.90 -2.46
CA THR A 243 4.20 8.61 -1.62
C THR A 243 4.11 7.11 -1.39
N TYR A 244 4.26 6.69 -0.14
CA TYR A 244 4.10 5.32 0.30
C TYR A 244 2.68 5.12 0.87
N PHE A 245 1.78 4.57 0.08
CA PHE A 245 0.46 4.15 0.57
C PHE A 245 0.55 3.00 1.59
N PRO A 246 -0.52 2.77 2.40
CA PRO A 246 -0.64 1.63 3.31
C PRO A 246 -0.29 0.26 2.71
N LYS A 247 -0.03 -0.72 3.59
CA LYS A 247 0.23 -2.13 3.24
C LYS A 247 1.42 -2.32 2.29
N ILE A 248 2.51 -1.60 2.57
CA ILE A 248 3.74 -1.79 1.83
C ILE A 248 4.37 -3.14 2.18
N ASP A 249 4.87 -3.81 1.16
CA ASP A 249 5.76 -4.95 1.30
C ASP A 249 6.95 -4.68 0.36
N PHE A 250 8.12 -4.40 0.93
CA PHE A 250 9.30 -4.06 0.13
C PHE A 250 9.87 -5.25 -0.64
N ASP A 251 9.52 -6.48 -0.27
CA ASP A 251 10.01 -7.70 -0.92
C ASP A 251 9.06 -8.18 -2.03
N ASN A 252 7.75 -8.15 -1.79
CA ASN A 252 6.74 -8.71 -2.68
C ASN A 252 5.82 -7.66 -3.33
N GLY A 253 5.80 -6.45 -2.79
CA GLY A 253 4.94 -5.37 -3.26
C GLY A 253 5.40 -4.76 -4.59
N SER A 254 4.52 -3.96 -5.18
CA SER A 254 4.82 -3.21 -6.41
C SER A 254 5.26 -1.79 -6.08
N PRO A 255 6.51 -1.38 -6.37
CA PRO A 255 6.94 0.00 -6.19
C PRO A 255 6.11 1.02 -6.97
N ALA A 256 5.45 0.59 -8.05
CA ALA A 256 4.61 1.44 -8.89
C ALA A 256 3.32 1.89 -8.19
N HIS A 257 2.80 1.09 -7.23
CA HIS A 257 1.68 1.52 -6.40
C HIS A 257 2.07 2.67 -5.46
N HIS A 258 3.37 2.91 -5.23
CA HIS A 258 3.90 3.93 -4.34
C HIS A 258 4.70 4.96 -5.15
N PRO A 259 4.02 5.91 -5.84
CA PRO A 259 4.62 6.72 -6.89
C PRO A 259 5.80 7.56 -6.37
N CYS A 260 6.88 7.57 -7.15
CA CYS A 260 8.06 8.40 -6.94
C CYS A 260 8.23 9.34 -8.13
N ASN A 261 8.21 10.65 -7.88
CA ASN A 261 8.48 11.65 -8.91
C ASN A 261 9.86 12.27 -8.66
N LEU A 262 10.72 12.19 -9.68
CA LEU A 262 12.06 12.75 -9.64
C LEU A 262 12.06 14.27 -9.82
N LYS A 263 13.17 14.92 -9.44
CA LYS A 263 13.32 16.38 -9.48
C LYS A 263 12.97 17.00 -10.83
N ASP A 264 13.38 16.39 -11.95
CA ASP A 264 13.10 16.91 -13.30
C ASP A 264 11.60 16.93 -13.59
N LYS A 265 10.87 15.88 -13.18
CA LYS A 265 9.42 15.80 -13.35
C LYS A 265 8.70 16.79 -12.44
N ILE A 266 9.14 16.93 -11.19
CA ILE A 266 8.58 17.88 -10.23
C ILE A 266 8.79 19.32 -10.72
N TRP A 267 9.97 19.64 -11.26
CA TRP A 267 10.31 20.98 -11.73
C TRP A 267 9.40 21.46 -12.87
N PHE A 268 9.02 20.57 -13.78
CA PHE A 268 8.11 20.87 -14.88
C PHE A 268 6.65 20.47 -14.59
N TRP A 269 6.32 20.17 -13.34
CA TRP A 269 4.98 19.72 -12.98
C TRP A 269 3.95 20.81 -13.26
N ASN A 270 2.78 20.40 -13.73
CA ASN A 270 1.63 21.28 -13.92
C ASN A 270 0.41 20.61 -13.30
N TYR A 271 -0.26 21.32 -12.40
CA TYR A 271 -1.45 20.83 -11.74
C TYR A 271 -2.36 22.01 -11.38
N GLU A 272 -3.61 21.96 -11.84
CA GLU A 272 -4.64 22.99 -11.58
C GLU A 272 -4.15 24.43 -11.85
N GLY A 273 -3.38 24.63 -12.92
CA GLY A 273 -2.84 25.93 -13.33
C GLY A 273 -1.60 26.39 -12.54
N LEU A 274 -1.21 25.67 -11.48
CA LEU A 274 0.06 25.88 -10.77
C LEU A 274 1.18 25.09 -11.45
N ARG A 275 2.41 25.62 -11.40
CA ARG A 275 3.60 25.03 -12.02
C ARG A 275 4.70 24.72 -10.99
N GLY A 276 5.61 23.83 -11.36
CA GLY A 276 6.81 23.51 -10.59
C GLY A 276 6.48 22.99 -9.19
N GLU A 277 7.22 23.46 -8.18
CA GLU A 277 7.06 22.98 -6.81
C GLU A 277 5.68 23.27 -6.23
N ARG A 278 5.06 24.40 -6.60
CA ARG A 278 3.72 24.78 -6.14
C ARG A 278 2.65 23.86 -6.72
N GLY A 279 2.76 23.56 -8.02
CA GLY A 279 1.85 22.60 -8.68
C GLY A 279 2.00 21.21 -8.09
N TYR A 280 3.23 20.76 -7.87
CA TYR A 280 3.46 19.45 -7.28
C TYR A 280 3.00 19.35 -5.81
N THR A 281 3.18 20.42 -5.02
CA THR A 281 2.67 20.48 -3.65
C THR A 281 1.14 20.38 -3.61
N ALA A 282 0.44 21.11 -4.49
CA ALA A 282 -1.02 21.02 -4.62
C ALA A 282 -1.48 19.61 -5.02
N PHE A 283 -0.77 18.97 -5.97
CA PHE A 283 -1.02 17.58 -6.35
C PHE A 283 -0.85 16.60 -5.18
N LEU A 284 0.18 16.78 -4.34
CA LEU A 284 0.39 15.92 -3.16
C LEU A 284 -0.72 16.09 -2.12
N ILE A 285 -1.16 17.32 -1.86
CA ILE A 285 -2.29 17.61 -0.97
C ILE A 285 -3.54 16.88 -1.47
N ASP A 286 -3.89 17.09 -2.74
CA ASP A 286 -5.03 16.45 -3.38
C ASP A 286 -4.95 14.91 -3.36
N THR A 287 -3.75 14.35 -3.56
CA THR A 287 -3.51 12.90 -3.49
C THR A 287 -3.73 12.35 -2.08
N ALA A 288 -3.25 13.04 -1.04
CA ALA A 288 -3.45 12.63 0.35
C ALA A 288 -4.92 12.66 0.76
N HIS A 289 -5.64 13.71 0.34
CA HIS A 289 -7.08 13.84 0.55
C HIS A 289 -7.87 12.75 -0.19
N ARG A 290 -7.59 12.51 -1.48
CA ARG A 290 -8.22 11.42 -2.24
C ARG A 290 -7.95 10.06 -1.59
N ALA A 291 -6.73 9.80 -1.12
CA ALA A 291 -6.39 8.56 -0.44
C ALA A 291 -7.24 8.32 0.82
N ALA A 292 -7.56 9.36 1.59
CA ALA A 292 -8.47 9.25 2.74
C ALA A 292 -9.92 8.95 2.34
N SER A 293 -10.31 9.18 1.09
CA SER A 293 -11.63 8.83 0.57
C SER A 293 -11.68 7.45 -0.07
N THR A 294 -10.61 7.04 -0.76
CA THR A 294 -10.65 5.87 -1.66
C THR A 294 -9.91 4.66 -1.14
N ASN A 295 -8.95 4.81 -0.22
CA ASN A 295 -8.20 3.66 0.27
C ASN A 295 -9.07 2.77 1.15
N ARG A 296 -8.88 1.46 1.07
CA ARG A 296 -9.52 0.54 2.01
C ARG A 296 -8.78 0.58 3.35
N THR A 297 -9.43 1.11 4.37
CA THR A 297 -8.94 0.96 5.76
C THR A 297 -9.22 -0.44 6.26
N ASP A 298 -8.21 -1.05 6.89
CA ASP A 298 -8.40 -2.28 7.63
C ASP A 298 -9.00 -1.96 9.00
N TRP A 299 -10.27 -2.32 9.19
CA TRP A 299 -11.02 -2.09 10.43
C TRP A 299 -10.93 -3.25 11.42
N SER A 300 -10.07 -4.25 11.18
CA SER A 300 -9.91 -5.40 12.08
C SER A 300 -9.66 -4.95 13.53
N GLY A 301 -10.36 -5.58 14.47
CA GLY A 301 -10.30 -5.21 15.89
C GLY A 301 -11.19 -4.02 16.30
N LEU A 302 -11.77 -3.26 15.37
CA LEU A 302 -12.74 -2.21 15.66
C LEU A 302 -14.18 -2.70 15.47
N TYR A 303 -15.09 -2.18 16.30
CA TYR A 303 -16.51 -2.52 16.26
C TYR A 303 -17.30 -1.23 16.07
N PHE A 304 -17.78 -0.97 14.86
CA PHE A 304 -18.76 0.11 14.62
C PHE A 304 -20.13 -0.32 15.13
N VAL A 305 -21.09 0.61 15.19
CA VAL A 305 -22.41 0.37 15.81
C VAL A 305 -23.08 -0.96 15.43
N PRO A 306 -23.10 -1.40 14.15
CA PRO A 306 -23.68 -2.70 13.80
C PRO A 306 -22.99 -3.88 14.48
N ASP A 307 -21.65 -3.91 14.47
CA ASP A 307 -20.85 -4.97 15.07
C ASP A 307 -20.85 -4.90 16.60
N ALA A 308 -20.79 -3.68 17.16
CA ALA A 308 -20.87 -3.44 18.60
C ALA A 308 -22.22 -3.91 19.16
N ARG A 309 -23.32 -3.74 18.41
CA ARG A 309 -24.65 -4.22 18.79
C ARG A 309 -24.73 -5.75 18.81
N ILE A 310 -24.08 -6.42 17.87
CA ILE A 310 -23.98 -7.88 17.87
C ILE A 310 -23.21 -8.35 19.11
N LEU A 311 -22.04 -7.75 19.37
CA LEU A 311 -21.23 -8.09 20.54
C LEU A 311 -22.00 -7.86 21.86
N ALA A 312 -22.71 -6.74 21.97
CA ALA A 312 -23.56 -6.46 23.12
C ALA A 312 -24.66 -7.52 23.29
N ALA A 313 -25.35 -7.89 22.21
CA ALA A 313 -26.38 -8.92 22.23
C ALA A 313 -25.83 -10.32 22.56
N GLU A 314 -24.62 -10.66 22.10
CA GLU A 314 -23.93 -11.92 22.45
C GLU A 314 -23.59 -11.98 23.93
N LEU A 315 -23.12 -10.88 24.52
CA LEU A 315 -22.85 -10.79 25.95
C LEU A 315 -24.15 -10.88 26.78
N GLU A 316 -25.22 -10.20 26.35
CA GLU A 316 -26.54 -10.33 26.96
C GLU A 316 -27.04 -11.78 26.91
N LEU A 317 -26.88 -12.46 25.77
CA LEU A 317 -27.27 -13.86 25.62
C LEU A 317 -26.44 -14.77 26.53
N ALA A 318 -25.13 -14.56 26.61
CA ALA A 318 -24.26 -15.30 27.52
C ALA A 318 -24.66 -15.12 29.00
N HIS A 319 -24.98 -13.88 29.40
CA HIS A 319 -25.49 -13.60 30.74
C HIS A 319 -26.86 -14.26 30.99
N ALA A 320 -27.78 -14.16 30.02
CA ALA A 320 -29.13 -14.72 30.13
C ALA A 320 -29.17 -16.26 30.07
N ALA A 321 -28.21 -16.90 29.40
CA ALA A 321 -28.11 -18.36 29.32
C ALA A 321 -27.97 -19.03 30.69
N HIS A 322 -27.43 -18.30 31.68
CA HIS A 322 -27.30 -18.75 33.06
C HIS A 322 -28.54 -18.46 33.93
N LEU A 323 -29.53 -17.72 33.41
CA LEU A 323 -30.78 -17.40 34.11
C LEU A 323 -31.85 -18.48 33.85
N ALA A 324 -32.58 -18.87 34.89
CA ALA A 324 -33.68 -19.83 34.76
C ALA A 324 -34.89 -19.27 33.98
N ASN A 325 -34.96 -17.96 33.76
CA ASN A 325 -36.10 -17.27 33.18
C ASN A 325 -36.18 -17.49 31.65
N ALA A 326 -37.24 -18.13 31.17
CA ALA A 326 -37.42 -18.44 29.75
C ALA A 326 -37.75 -17.20 28.88
N PRO A 327 -38.65 -16.27 29.29
CA PRO A 327 -38.91 -15.03 28.57
C PRO A 327 -37.67 -14.15 28.33
N GLU A 328 -36.78 -14.02 29.31
CA GLU A 328 -35.54 -13.22 29.18
C GLU A 328 -34.57 -13.84 28.17
N ARG A 329 -34.45 -15.18 28.17
CA ARG A 329 -33.64 -15.91 27.18
C ARG A 329 -34.20 -15.76 25.76
N GLU A 330 -35.52 -15.86 25.61
CA GLU A 330 -36.18 -15.66 24.32
C GLU A 330 -35.98 -14.24 23.79
N LEU A 331 -36.13 -13.22 24.65
CA LEU A 331 -35.88 -11.83 24.30
C LEU A 331 -34.43 -11.58 23.86
N ALA A 332 -33.45 -12.10 24.61
CA ALA A 332 -32.03 -12.00 24.26
C ALA A 332 -31.74 -12.66 22.90
N MET A 333 -32.34 -13.82 22.62
CA MET A 333 -32.19 -14.52 21.35
C MET A 333 -32.83 -13.74 20.18
N GLN A 334 -34.02 -13.15 20.38
CA GLN A 334 -34.67 -12.30 19.39
C GLN A 334 -33.84 -11.04 19.08
N ASN A 335 -33.26 -10.41 20.09
CA ASN A 335 -32.35 -9.27 19.91
C ASN A 335 -31.12 -9.65 19.09
N HIS A 336 -30.51 -10.80 19.37
CA HIS A 336 -29.35 -11.31 18.60
C HIS A 336 -29.72 -11.60 17.15
N ILE A 337 -30.86 -12.26 16.89
CA ILE A 337 -31.36 -12.51 15.52
C ILE A 337 -31.59 -11.19 14.77
N ALA A 338 -32.23 -10.20 15.40
CA ALA A 338 -32.47 -8.90 14.78
C ALA A 338 -31.17 -8.15 14.46
N ALA A 339 -30.17 -8.22 15.33
CA ALA A 339 -28.85 -7.63 15.08
C ALA A 339 -28.15 -8.28 13.88
N LEU A 340 -28.16 -9.62 13.80
CA LEU A 340 -27.59 -10.37 12.67
C LEU A 340 -28.31 -10.08 11.35
N GLN A 341 -29.64 -10.02 11.34
CA GLN A 341 -30.43 -9.70 10.14
C GLN A 341 -30.11 -8.31 9.58
N ARG A 342 -29.94 -7.30 10.44
CA ARG A 342 -29.54 -5.95 10.00
C ARG A 342 -28.14 -5.94 9.38
N LYS A 343 -27.20 -6.70 9.96
CA LYS A 343 -25.84 -6.81 9.40
C LYS A 343 -25.84 -7.52 8.06
N LEU A 344 -26.63 -8.58 7.91
CA LEU A 344 -26.75 -9.30 6.63
C LEU A 344 -27.25 -8.38 5.52
N GLN A 345 -28.33 -7.64 5.76
CA GLN A 345 -28.87 -6.69 4.77
C GLN A 345 -27.85 -5.62 4.38
N THR A 346 -27.14 -5.05 5.36
CA THR A 346 -26.11 -4.02 5.09
C THR A 346 -24.95 -4.59 4.26
N ALA A 347 -24.50 -5.80 4.58
CA ALA A 347 -23.41 -6.46 3.86
C ALA A 347 -23.81 -6.87 2.43
N GLU A 348 -25.06 -7.26 2.21
CA GLU A 348 -25.59 -7.56 0.88
C GLU A 348 -25.60 -6.32 -0.02
N ASP A 349 -26.07 -5.18 0.48
CA ASP A 349 -26.10 -3.92 -0.27
C ASP A 349 -24.67 -3.45 -0.63
N GLU A 350 -23.73 -3.52 0.32
CA GLU A 350 -22.32 -3.19 0.07
C GLU A 350 -21.68 -4.12 -0.97
N ASN A 351 -21.96 -5.43 -0.90
CA ASN A 351 -21.40 -6.41 -1.86
C ASN A 351 -21.82 -6.14 -3.30
N VAL A 352 -23.06 -5.72 -3.54
CA VAL A 352 -23.55 -5.43 -4.90
C VAL A 352 -22.79 -4.27 -5.52
N ASP A 353 -22.54 -3.20 -4.76
CA ASP A 353 -21.79 -2.05 -5.25
C ASP A 353 -20.32 -2.42 -5.53
N TRP A 354 -19.70 -3.21 -4.65
CA TRP A 354 -18.32 -3.67 -4.85
C TRP A 354 -18.13 -4.55 -6.07
N LEU A 355 -19.10 -5.42 -6.37
CA LEU A 355 -19.06 -6.24 -7.57
C LEU A 355 -19.02 -5.37 -8.83
N GLY A 356 -19.79 -4.29 -8.87
CA GLY A 356 -19.79 -3.36 -10.01
C GLY A 356 -18.49 -2.56 -10.18
N GLU A 357 -17.82 -2.18 -9.09
CA GLU A 357 -16.48 -1.55 -9.17
C GLU A 357 -15.40 -2.54 -9.58
N LEU A 358 -15.46 -3.77 -9.06
CA LEU A 358 -14.54 -4.83 -9.42
C LEU A 358 -14.62 -5.14 -10.91
N GLU A 359 -15.84 -5.27 -11.46
CA GLU A 359 -16.05 -5.50 -12.90
C GLU A 359 -15.35 -4.43 -13.75
N LYS A 360 -15.56 -3.15 -13.46
CA LYS A 360 -14.91 -2.05 -14.20
C LYS A 360 -13.38 -2.08 -14.10
N ALA A 361 -12.86 -2.29 -12.89
CA ALA A 361 -11.42 -2.39 -12.68
C ALA A 361 -10.81 -3.59 -13.43
N THR A 362 -11.54 -4.71 -13.49
CA THR A 362 -11.12 -5.89 -14.26
C THR A 362 -11.12 -5.63 -15.76
N GLU A 363 -12.15 -4.96 -16.30
CA GLU A 363 -12.21 -4.58 -17.72
C GLU A 363 -11.04 -3.65 -18.11
N GLU A 364 -10.75 -2.62 -17.30
CA GLU A 364 -9.61 -1.73 -17.54
C GLU A 364 -8.27 -2.46 -17.47
N ALA A 365 -8.09 -3.35 -16.47
CA ALA A 365 -6.88 -4.14 -16.34
C ALA A 365 -6.68 -5.08 -17.53
N GLU A 366 -7.75 -5.72 -18.02
CA GLU A 366 -7.71 -6.56 -19.21
C GLU A 366 -7.35 -5.77 -20.46
N TYR A 367 -7.91 -4.57 -20.64
CA TYR A 367 -7.58 -3.69 -21.76
C TYR A 367 -6.08 -3.38 -21.82
N TYR A 368 -5.50 -2.90 -20.72
CA TYR A 368 -4.06 -2.58 -20.68
C TYR A 368 -3.18 -3.83 -20.77
N LYS A 369 -3.64 -4.98 -20.27
CA LYS A 369 -2.92 -6.25 -20.43
C LYS A 369 -2.85 -6.65 -21.91
N GLN A 370 -3.95 -6.50 -22.66
CA GLN A 370 -3.99 -6.77 -24.09
C GLN A 370 -3.12 -5.79 -24.88
N GLU A 371 -3.17 -4.50 -24.54
CA GLU A 371 -2.32 -3.48 -25.18
C GLU A 371 -0.84 -3.76 -24.95
N ASN A 372 -0.45 -4.11 -23.71
CA ASN A 372 0.93 -4.46 -23.38
C ASN A 372 1.40 -5.71 -24.14
N ALA A 373 0.54 -6.72 -24.27
CA ALA A 373 0.84 -7.91 -25.08
C ALA A 373 1.06 -7.56 -26.55
N ALA A 374 0.21 -6.70 -27.13
CA ALA A 374 0.35 -6.25 -28.51
C ALA A 374 1.66 -5.48 -28.74
N LEU A 375 2.02 -4.57 -27.84
CA LEU A 375 3.28 -3.81 -27.90
C LEU A 375 4.51 -4.71 -27.84
N ARG A 376 4.48 -5.78 -27.02
CA ARG A 376 5.59 -6.75 -26.94
C ARG A 376 5.80 -7.51 -28.25
N VAL A 377 4.71 -7.95 -28.88
CA VAL A 377 4.77 -8.64 -30.19
C VAL A 377 5.38 -7.71 -31.24
N GLN A 378 5.00 -6.43 -31.25
CA GLN A 378 5.61 -5.44 -32.15
C GLN A 378 7.10 -5.24 -31.88
N LEU A 379 7.50 -5.20 -30.60
CA LEU A 379 8.90 -5.05 -30.19
C LEU A 379 9.74 -6.27 -30.61
N ASP A 380 9.21 -7.49 -30.45
CA ASP A 380 9.86 -8.72 -30.92
C ASP A 380 10.03 -8.72 -32.44
N ALA A 381 9.00 -8.32 -33.19
CA ALA A 381 9.06 -8.20 -34.66
C ALA A 381 10.11 -7.18 -35.12
N LEU A 382 10.18 -6.02 -34.45
CA LEU A 382 11.17 -4.98 -34.74
C LEU A 382 12.59 -5.47 -34.46
N ARG A 383 12.81 -6.16 -33.33
CA ARG A 383 14.11 -6.75 -33.00
C ARG A 383 14.53 -7.79 -34.04
N ALA A 384 13.63 -8.68 -34.45
CA ALA A 384 13.92 -9.67 -35.48
C ALA A 384 14.28 -9.01 -36.83
N HIS A 385 13.62 -7.89 -37.18
CA HIS A 385 13.96 -7.12 -38.37
C HIS A 385 15.36 -6.51 -38.28
N LEU A 386 15.72 -5.88 -37.15
CA LEU A 386 17.05 -5.29 -36.92
C LEU A 386 18.16 -6.34 -37.01
N ILE A 387 17.95 -7.53 -36.45
CA ILE A 387 18.91 -8.64 -36.53
C ILE A 387 19.11 -9.08 -37.99
N ARG A 388 18.03 -9.18 -38.78
CA ARG A 388 18.13 -9.53 -40.21
C ARG A 388 18.89 -8.48 -41.02
N GLN A 389 18.73 -7.20 -40.68
CA GLN A 389 19.38 -6.09 -41.40
C GLN A 389 20.86 -5.95 -41.06
N ASN A 390 21.20 -6.02 -39.77
CA ASN A 390 22.55 -5.74 -39.28
C ASN A 390 23.42 -7.00 -39.11
N GLY A 391 22.82 -8.19 -39.14
CA GLY A 391 23.52 -9.47 -38.96
C GLY A 391 23.96 -9.76 -37.52
N GLU A 392 23.76 -8.83 -36.59
CA GLU A 392 24.14 -8.96 -35.18
C GLU A 392 22.96 -8.62 -34.25
N SER A 393 23.01 -9.14 -33.02
CA SER A 393 22.03 -8.79 -31.99
C SER A 393 22.18 -7.33 -31.57
N PRO A 394 21.08 -6.56 -31.43
CA PRO A 394 21.12 -5.20 -30.88
C PRO A 394 21.66 -5.16 -29.45
N ASP A 395 21.70 -6.31 -28.76
CA ASP A 395 22.20 -6.42 -27.38
C ASP A 395 23.74 -6.49 -27.30
N LYS A 396 24.44 -6.71 -28.43
CA LYS A 396 25.90 -6.89 -28.43
C LYS A 396 26.66 -5.66 -27.92
N GLU A 397 26.09 -4.47 -28.12
CA GLU A 397 26.68 -3.19 -27.72
C GLU A 397 26.21 -2.71 -26.34
N ILE A 398 25.36 -3.46 -25.63
CA ILE A 398 24.88 -3.05 -24.31
C ILE A 398 26.06 -3.00 -23.33
N PRO A 399 26.36 -1.82 -22.73
CA PRO A 399 27.43 -1.70 -21.75
C PRO A 399 27.15 -2.56 -20.52
N ILE A 400 28.15 -3.31 -20.04
CA ILE A 400 28.05 -4.12 -18.82
C ILE A 400 28.58 -3.31 -17.63
N PRO A 401 27.73 -3.00 -16.63
CA PRO A 401 28.17 -2.30 -15.43
C PRO A 401 29.12 -3.13 -14.55
N THR A 402 29.87 -2.43 -13.70
CA THR A 402 30.86 -3.01 -12.78
C THR A 402 30.37 -3.13 -11.34
N ASN A 403 29.11 -2.76 -11.05
CA ASN A 403 28.53 -2.78 -9.70
C ASN A 403 27.06 -3.20 -9.73
N TYR A 404 26.54 -3.70 -8.61
CA TYR A 404 25.14 -4.14 -8.49
C TYR A 404 24.13 -2.99 -8.32
N LYS A 405 24.58 -1.79 -7.93
CA LYS A 405 23.69 -0.68 -7.54
C LYS A 405 22.80 -0.17 -8.69
N VAL A 406 23.22 -0.40 -9.94
CA VAL A 406 22.50 0.00 -11.15
C VAL A 406 21.79 -1.18 -11.84
N MET A 407 21.84 -2.39 -11.27
CA MET A 407 21.33 -3.60 -11.93
C MET A 407 19.83 -3.53 -12.24
N GLY A 408 19.01 -3.07 -11.29
CA GLY A 408 17.57 -2.94 -11.50
C GLY A 408 17.20 -1.98 -12.64
N GLU A 409 17.86 -0.82 -12.72
CA GLU A 409 17.66 0.15 -13.80
C GLU A 409 18.13 -0.40 -15.14
N TRP A 410 19.32 -1.01 -15.16
CA TRP A 410 19.89 -1.60 -16.37
C TRP A 410 19.00 -2.72 -16.95
N VAL A 411 18.40 -3.56 -16.10
CA VAL A 411 17.43 -4.58 -16.54
C VAL A 411 16.17 -3.92 -17.14
N LYS A 412 15.64 -2.87 -16.48
CA LYS A 412 14.46 -2.15 -16.97
C LYS A 412 14.72 -1.41 -18.29
N GLU A 413 15.92 -0.88 -18.47
CA GLU A 413 16.29 -0.13 -19.67
C GLU A 413 16.55 -1.05 -20.87
N HIS A 414 17.28 -2.15 -20.66
CA HIS A 414 17.78 -2.96 -21.77
C HIS A 414 17.03 -4.28 -21.97
N LEU A 415 16.44 -4.85 -20.92
CA LEU A 415 15.80 -6.17 -20.94
C LEU A 415 14.28 -6.13 -20.77
N ALA A 416 13.66 -4.94 -20.76
CA ALA A 416 12.21 -4.81 -20.68
C ALA A 416 11.49 -5.65 -21.74
N GLY A 417 10.42 -6.33 -21.32
CA GLY A 417 9.67 -7.25 -22.17
C GLY A 417 10.28 -8.64 -22.34
N ARG A 418 11.51 -8.89 -21.85
CA ARG A 418 12.19 -10.19 -21.95
C ARG A 418 12.59 -10.78 -20.60
N LEU A 419 13.03 -9.93 -19.68
CA LEU A 419 13.42 -10.33 -18.33
C LEU A 419 12.87 -9.34 -17.30
N VAL A 420 12.31 -9.87 -16.22
CA VAL A 420 11.83 -9.12 -15.05
C VAL A 420 12.71 -9.46 -13.87
N LEU A 421 13.30 -8.44 -13.25
CA LEU A 421 14.01 -8.57 -11.97
C LEU A 421 13.07 -8.15 -10.84
N LEU A 422 12.73 -9.07 -9.92
CA LEU A 422 11.84 -8.78 -8.81
C LEU A 422 12.50 -7.86 -7.76
N PRO A 423 11.73 -7.04 -7.01
CA PRO A 423 12.28 -6.12 -6.00
C PRO A 423 13.17 -6.81 -4.96
N ARG A 424 12.75 -7.98 -4.46
CA ARG A 424 13.55 -8.82 -3.57
C ARG A 424 14.92 -9.20 -4.16
N ALA A 425 14.99 -9.52 -5.46
CA ALA A 425 16.22 -9.85 -6.15
C ALA A 425 17.15 -8.63 -6.29
N GLU A 426 16.58 -7.46 -6.59
CA GLU A 426 17.33 -6.19 -6.64
C GLU A 426 17.95 -5.83 -5.27
N ARG A 427 17.18 -6.01 -4.19
CA ARG A 427 17.65 -5.83 -2.81
C ARG A 427 18.75 -6.83 -2.42
N ALA A 428 18.61 -8.09 -2.83
CA ALA A 428 19.65 -9.09 -2.60
C ALA A 428 20.95 -8.73 -3.35
N ALA A 429 20.83 -8.24 -4.59
CA ALA A 429 21.95 -7.80 -5.40
C ALA A 429 22.75 -6.66 -4.75
N SER A 430 22.07 -5.68 -4.13
CA SER A 430 22.75 -4.52 -3.55
C SER A 430 23.68 -4.87 -2.38
N LYS A 431 23.44 -6.01 -1.72
CA LYS A 431 24.21 -6.53 -0.59
C LYS A 431 25.20 -7.62 -0.99
N ALA A 432 25.31 -7.91 -2.29
CA ALA A 432 26.08 -9.04 -2.78
C ALA A 432 27.59 -8.82 -2.70
N GLU A 433 28.32 -9.87 -2.30
CA GLU A 433 29.78 -9.87 -2.22
C GLU A 433 30.45 -10.56 -3.42
N TYR A 434 29.68 -11.16 -4.33
CA TYR A 434 30.21 -11.89 -5.49
C TYR A 434 31.10 -10.99 -6.36
N ALA A 435 32.37 -11.37 -6.50
CA ALA A 435 33.43 -10.49 -6.98
C ALA A 435 33.32 -10.16 -8.49
N GLU A 436 32.82 -11.10 -9.30
CA GLU A 436 32.77 -10.95 -10.75
C GLU A 436 31.41 -10.41 -11.23
N VAL A 437 31.08 -9.18 -10.85
CA VAL A 437 29.78 -8.54 -11.13
C VAL A 437 29.35 -8.65 -12.61
N GLY A 438 30.28 -8.42 -13.54
CA GLY A 438 29.99 -8.48 -14.97
C GLY A 438 29.44 -9.83 -15.44
N MET A 439 29.69 -10.90 -14.70
CA MET A 439 29.23 -12.25 -15.06
C MET A 439 27.77 -12.46 -14.67
N VAL A 440 27.28 -11.76 -13.65
CA VAL A 440 25.85 -11.73 -13.32
C VAL A 440 25.08 -11.04 -14.44
N TYR A 441 25.56 -9.88 -14.93
CA TYR A 441 24.97 -9.19 -16.08
C TYR A 441 24.96 -10.04 -17.36
N ARG A 442 26.07 -10.75 -17.64
CA ARG A 442 26.12 -11.69 -18.78
C ARG A 442 25.12 -12.82 -18.65
N ALA A 443 24.98 -13.40 -17.47
CA ALA A 443 23.97 -14.42 -17.23
C ALA A 443 22.54 -13.88 -17.46
N LEU A 444 22.24 -12.67 -17.02
CA LEU A 444 20.95 -12.02 -17.28
C LEU A 444 20.71 -11.79 -18.79
N LEU A 445 21.74 -11.39 -19.55
CA LEU A 445 21.66 -11.29 -21.02
C LEU A 445 21.36 -12.65 -21.66
N ILE A 446 22.05 -13.70 -21.22
CA ILE A 446 21.86 -15.05 -21.75
C ILE A 446 20.44 -15.56 -21.46
N LEU A 447 19.91 -15.24 -20.28
CA LEU A 447 18.54 -15.57 -19.92
C LEU A 447 17.52 -14.78 -20.78
N ALA A 448 17.75 -13.49 -20.99
CA ALA A 448 16.87 -12.63 -21.77
C ALA A 448 16.92 -12.87 -23.29
N ASN A 449 17.96 -13.58 -23.78
CA ASN A 449 18.16 -13.91 -25.19
C ASN A 449 18.07 -15.43 -25.39
N GLU A 450 19.18 -16.17 -25.30
CA GLU A 450 19.26 -17.58 -25.72
C GLU A 450 18.29 -18.50 -24.96
N TYR A 451 18.10 -18.30 -23.66
CA TYR A 451 17.11 -19.07 -22.90
C TYR A 451 15.69 -18.75 -23.37
N ARG A 452 15.34 -17.46 -23.48
CA ARG A 452 14.04 -17.00 -23.96
C ARG A 452 13.77 -17.54 -25.36
N ASP A 453 14.70 -17.40 -26.29
CA ASP A 453 14.55 -17.87 -27.66
C ASP A 453 14.34 -19.38 -27.73
N SER A 454 15.05 -20.15 -26.89
CA SER A 454 14.83 -21.59 -26.77
C SER A 454 13.42 -21.93 -26.25
N ARG A 455 12.84 -21.12 -25.36
CA ARG A 455 11.45 -21.31 -24.88
C ARG A 455 10.41 -20.90 -25.92
N MET A 456 10.69 -19.85 -26.67
CA MET A 456 9.85 -19.35 -27.77
C MET A 456 9.91 -20.21 -29.04
N GLY A 457 10.82 -21.18 -29.12
CA GLY A 457 11.04 -22.00 -30.31
C GLY A 457 11.75 -21.28 -31.46
N THR A 458 12.28 -20.07 -31.22
CA THR A 458 13.08 -19.30 -32.17
C THR A 458 14.58 -19.60 -32.05
N GLY A 459 15.01 -20.24 -30.95
CA GLY A 459 16.37 -20.68 -30.68
C GLY A 459 16.46 -22.17 -30.30
N THR A 460 17.61 -22.60 -29.80
CA THR A 460 17.83 -24.00 -29.38
C THR A 460 18.42 -24.09 -27.98
N ASP A 461 18.07 -25.14 -27.22
CA ASP A 461 18.64 -25.40 -25.89
C ASP A 461 20.16 -25.54 -25.94
N LYS A 462 20.69 -26.07 -27.05
CA LYS A 462 22.13 -26.15 -27.30
C LYS A 462 22.77 -24.76 -27.33
N ALA A 463 22.21 -23.81 -28.07
CA ALA A 463 22.74 -22.44 -28.13
C ALA A 463 22.77 -21.77 -26.75
N PHE A 464 21.71 -21.98 -25.95
CA PHE A 464 21.67 -21.53 -24.56
C PHE A 464 22.76 -22.15 -23.69
N ARG A 465 22.93 -23.49 -23.75
CA ARG A 465 23.97 -24.18 -22.98
C ARG A 465 25.38 -23.78 -23.42
N ASP A 466 25.61 -23.63 -24.72
CA ASP A 466 26.90 -23.20 -25.28
C ASP A 466 27.25 -21.77 -24.81
N ALA A 467 26.27 -20.86 -24.80
CA ALA A 467 26.44 -19.50 -24.28
C ALA A 467 26.79 -19.46 -22.79
N LEU A 468 26.15 -20.29 -21.95
CA LEU A 468 26.53 -20.43 -20.54
C LEU A 468 27.92 -21.04 -20.36
N ALA A 469 28.24 -22.09 -21.13
CA ALA A 469 29.51 -22.79 -21.05
C ALA A 469 30.71 -21.88 -21.38
N GLN A 470 30.54 -20.92 -22.30
CA GLN A 470 31.55 -19.91 -22.63
C GLN A 470 32.03 -19.14 -21.39
N PHE A 471 31.17 -18.96 -20.38
CA PHE A 471 31.48 -18.26 -19.14
C PHE A 471 31.61 -19.18 -17.93
N SER A 472 31.76 -20.49 -18.16
CA SER A 472 31.82 -21.52 -17.10
C SER A 472 30.59 -21.50 -16.18
N MET A 473 29.42 -21.20 -16.74
CA MET A 473 28.14 -21.23 -16.05
C MET A 473 27.41 -22.54 -16.36
N ASN A 474 26.63 -23.05 -15.40
CA ASN A 474 25.77 -24.21 -15.58
C ASN A 474 24.31 -23.85 -15.28
N PHE A 475 23.38 -24.62 -15.84
CA PHE A 475 21.94 -24.49 -15.62
C PHE A 475 21.36 -25.80 -15.09
N SER A 476 20.53 -25.71 -14.05
CA SER A 476 19.85 -26.85 -13.44
C SER A 476 18.56 -26.43 -12.73
N GLY A 477 17.73 -27.41 -12.35
CA GLY A 477 16.60 -27.18 -11.45
C GLY A 477 17.10 -26.74 -10.06
N SER A 478 16.37 -25.86 -9.40
CA SER A 478 16.76 -25.26 -8.12
C SER A 478 16.71 -26.26 -6.95
N ILE A 479 15.57 -26.93 -6.79
CA ILE A 479 15.31 -28.03 -5.85
C ILE A 479 14.07 -28.81 -6.31
N ASP A 480 13.90 -30.05 -5.84
CA ASP A 480 12.66 -30.81 -6.06
C ASP A 480 11.47 -30.17 -5.32
N LYS A 481 10.33 -30.00 -6.00
CA LYS A 481 9.11 -29.38 -5.43
C LYS A 481 8.64 -30.09 -4.15
N SER A 482 8.85 -31.40 -4.04
CA SER A 482 8.49 -32.19 -2.85
C SER A 482 9.32 -31.83 -1.62
N ARG A 483 10.56 -31.37 -1.81
CA ARG A 483 11.47 -30.90 -0.76
C ARG A 483 11.30 -29.41 -0.46
N ALA A 484 10.91 -28.61 -1.46
CA ALA A 484 10.64 -27.17 -1.30
C ALA A 484 9.53 -26.86 -0.28
N GLY A 485 8.51 -27.72 -0.19
CA GLY A 485 7.44 -27.58 0.82
C GLY A 485 7.92 -27.77 2.28
N GLN A 486 9.08 -28.41 2.49
CA GLN A 486 9.72 -28.58 3.81
C GLN A 486 10.91 -27.62 4.01
N GLU A 487 11.59 -27.18 2.93
CA GLU A 487 12.80 -26.35 2.96
C GLU A 487 12.63 -24.85 2.61
N GLY A 488 11.39 -24.35 2.45
CA GLY A 488 11.07 -23.00 2.93
C GLY A 488 10.63 -21.97 1.90
N GLU A 489 9.92 -20.98 2.43
CA GLU A 489 9.42 -19.75 1.81
C GLU A 489 10.45 -19.02 0.91
N ALA A 490 11.75 -19.30 1.09
CA ALA A 490 12.83 -18.68 0.33
C ALA A 490 12.78 -18.95 -1.19
N TYR A 491 12.28 -20.12 -1.62
CA TYR A 491 12.18 -20.51 -3.05
C TYR A 491 10.89 -20.05 -3.73
N TYR A 492 10.00 -19.40 -2.99
CA TYR A 492 8.77 -18.86 -3.53
C TYR A 492 8.83 -17.34 -3.53
N VAL A 493 8.21 -16.76 -4.55
CA VAL A 493 8.05 -15.31 -4.71
C VAL A 493 6.61 -15.04 -5.10
N ASN A 494 6.12 -13.85 -4.75
CA ASN A 494 4.82 -13.41 -5.20
C ASN A 494 4.91 -12.86 -6.62
N TYR A 495 4.18 -13.48 -7.55
CA TYR A 495 4.15 -13.08 -8.95
C TYR A 495 2.80 -13.43 -9.61
N PRO A 496 2.17 -12.50 -10.37
CA PRO A 496 2.64 -11.17 -10.75
C PRO A 496 2.89 -10.21 -9.56
N ILE A 497 3.78 -9.23 -9.74
CA ILE A 497 4.20 -8.31 -8.65
C ILE A 497 2.98 -7.63 -8.04
N GLY A 498 2.88 -7.64 -6.70
CA GLY A 498 1.76 -7.05 -5.97
C GLY A 498 0.54 -7.95 -5.80
N THR A 499 0.65 -9.24 -6.12
CA THR A 499 -0.37 -10.26 -5.84
C THR A 499 0.10 -11.22 -4.75
N ASP A 500 -0.81 -11.99 -4.14
CA ASP A 500 -0.47 -13.07 -3.20
C ASP A 500 -0.22 -14.42 -3.90
N GLN A 501 -0.19 -14.43 -5.25
CA GLN A 501 0.02 -15.64 -6.03
C GLN A 501 1.49 -16.07 -5.92
N ARG A 502 1.71 -17.28 -5.40
CA ARG A 502 3.05 -17.83 -5.21
C ARG A 502 3.57 -18.49 -6.49
N ALA A 503 4.72 -18.04 -6.97
CA ALA A 503 5.49 -18.65 -8.03
C ALA A 503 6.76 -19.32 -7.47
N PHE A 504 7.04 -20.54 -7.94
CA PHE A 504 8.22 -21.29 -7.54
C PHE A 504 9.41 -20.94 -8.44
N LEU A 505 10.55 -20.61 -7.82
CA LEU A 505 11.81 -20.39 -8.52
C LEU A 505 12.38 -21.72 -9.01
N GLN A 506 11.89 -22.18 -10.17
CA GLN A 506 12.11 -23.53 -10.69
C GLN A 506 13.57 -23.83 -11.07
N PHE A 507 14.29 -22.83 -11.56
CA PHE A 507 15.61 -23.00 -12.15
C PHE A 507 16.65 -22.12 -11.48
N HIS A 508 17.91 -22.51 -11.64
CA HIS A 508 19.01 -21.59 -11.40
C HIS A 508 20.11 -21.64 -12.45
N VAL A 509 20.83 -20.53 -12.59
CA VAL A 509 22.17 -20.49 -13.21
C VAL A 509 23.21 -20.46 -12.10
N VAL A 510 24.25 -21.29 -12.23
CA VAL A 510 25.29 -21.46 -11.22
C VAL A 510 26.67 -21.21 -11.81
N ARG A 511 27.55 -20.56 -11.04
CA ARG A 511 28.98 -20.45 -11.34
C ARG A 511 29.77 -20.52 -10.04
N GLY A 512 30.84 -21.32 -10.04
CA GLY A 512 31.62 -21.61 -8.84
C GLY A 512 30.94 -22.61 -7.89
N ASN A 513 31.78 -23.26 -7.09
CA ASN A 513 31.42 -24.28 -6.10
C ASN A 513 31.98 -23.98 -4.69
N SER A 514 32.49 -22.76 -4.48
CA SER A 514 33.00 -22.33 -3.18
C SER A 514 31.88 -22.23 -2.15
N ARG A 515 32.24 -22.41 -0.87
CA ARG A 515 31.37 -22.08 0.27
C ARG A 515 31.32 -20.57 0.54
N GLU A 516 32.29 -19.82 0.01
CA GLU A 516 32.33 -18.37 0.14
C GLU A 516 31.50 -17.71 -0.97
N ASP A 517 30.50 -16.92 -0.59
CA ASP A 517 29.59 -16.20 -1.50
C ASP A 517 30.34 -15.33 -2.51
N ARG A 518 31.51 -14.81 -2.12
CA ARG A 518 32.40 -14.01 -3.00
C ARG A 518 32.79 -14.73 -4.28
N TYR A 519 32.84 -16.07 -4.28
CA TYR A 519 33.27 -16.91 -5.40
C TYR A 519 32.16 -17.84 -5.93
N CYS A 520 30.93 -17.69 -5.43
CA CYS A 520 29.82 -18.56 -5.77
C CYS A 520 28.61 -17.73 -6.22
N MET A 521 28.25 -17.87 -7.50
CA MET A 521 27.10 -17.19 -8.10
C MET A 521 25.93 -18.15 -8.25
N ARG A 522 24.73 -17.73 -7.86
CA ARG A 522 23.45 -18.39 -8.11
C ARG A 522 22.42 -17.34 -8.56
N ILE A 523 21.69 -17.62 -9.64
CA ILE A 523 20.59 -16.79 -10.12
C ILE A 523 19.36 -17.69 -10.21
N TYR A 524 18.36 -17.45 -9.37
CA TYR A 524 17.13 -18.25 -9.30
C TYR A 524 15.98 -17.56 -10.04
N PHE A 525 15.30 -18.32 -10.89
CA PHE A 525 14.29 -17.78 -11.80
C PHE A 525 13.27 -18.83 -12.22
N PHE A 526 12.21 -18.36 -12.88
CA PHE A 526 11.26 -19.20 -13.63
C PHE A 526 10.91 -18.56 -14.97
N TRP A 527 10.24 -19.32 -15.82
CA TRP A 527 9.70 -18.86 -17.10
C TRP A 527 8.21 -18.59 -16.96
N ASP A 528 7.78 -17.39 -17.36
CA ASP A 528 6.38 -17.01 -17.40
C ASP A 528 5.82 -17.20 -18.82
N GLU A 529 5.00 -18.24 -19.00
CA GLU A 529 4.40 -18.63 -20.28
C GLU A 529 3.38 -17.59 -20.78
N ASP A 530 2.70 -16.88 -19.87
CA ASP A 530 1.67 -15.91 -20.24
C ASP A 530 2.28 -14.65 -20.87
N THR A 531 3.44 -14.27 -20.38
CA THR A 531 4.11 -13.03 -20.81
C THR A 531 5.33 -13.26 -21.69
N ASN A 532 5.78 -14.51 -21.82
CA ASN A 532 7.00 -14.93 -22.49
C ASN A 532 8.25 -14.22 -21.95
N GLN A 533 8.36 -14.16 -20.62
CA GLN A 533 9.46 -13.51 -19.92
C GLN A 533 10.18 -14.44 -18.94
N VAL A 534 11.47 -14.17 -18.75
CA VAL A 534 12.21 -14.74 -17.62
C VAL A 534 11.96 -13.89 -16.38
N VAL A 535 11.52 -14.50 -15.28
CA VAL A 535 11.29 -13.82 -14.01
C VAL A 535 12.36 -14.24 -13.01
N VAL A 536 13.24 -13.31 -12.65
CA VAL A 536 14.34 -13.52 -11.71
C VAL A 536 13.92 -13.07 -10.31
N GLY A 537 13.82 -14.02 -9.39
CA GLY A 537 13.38 -13.76 -8.00
C GLY A 537 14.49 -13.71 -6.96
N TRP A 538 15.70 -14.18 -7.29
CA TRP A 538 16.87 -14.06 -6.41
C TRP A 538 18.19 -14.11 -7.17
N LEU A 539 19.13 -13.24 -6.80
CA LEU A 539 20.52 -13.26 -7.25
C LEU A 539 21.39 -12.41 -6.30
N PRO A 540 22.73 -12.47 -6.38
CA PRO A 540 23.54 -13.48 -7.06
C PRO A 540 24.04 -14.56 -6.10
N SER A 541 23.57 -14.62 -4.85
CA SER A 541 24.01 -15.59 -3.84
C SER A 541 23.07 -16.80 -3.74
N HIS A 542 23.48 -17.80 -2.96
CA HIS A 542 22.63 -18.94 -2.66
C HIS A 542 21.39 -18.49 -1.84
N LEU A 543 20.24 -19.13 -2.06
CA LEU A 543 19.09 -18.97 -1.17
C LEU A 543 19.39 -19.65 0.18
N SER A 544 19.11 -18.99 1.29
CA SER A 544 19.30 -19.58 2.61
C SER A 544 18.39 -20.79 2.79
N ASN A 545 18.95 -22.00 2.81
CA ASN A 545 18.24 -23.19 3.29
C ASN A 545 18.53 -23.27 4.79
N ARG A 546 17.56 -23.70 5.62
CA ARG A 546 17.69 -23.84 7.09
C ARG A 546 18.80 -24.81 7.58
N ILE A 547 19.73 -25.21 6.72
CA ILE A 547 20.82 -26.17 6.97
C ILE A 547 22.22 -25.54 6.74
N SER A 548 22.34 -24.23 6.49
CA SER A 548 23.65 -23.55 6.42
C SER A 548 24.06 -22.89 7.73
#